data_AF-A0A938RSF5-F1
#
_entry.id   AF-A0A938RSF5-F1
#
_cell.length_a   1.000
_cell.length_b   1.000
_cell.length_c   1.000
_cell.angle_alpha   90.00
_cell.angle_beta   90.00
_cell.angle_gamma   90.00
#
_symmetry.space_group_name_H-M   'P 1'
#
loop_
_entity.id
_entity.type
_entity.pdbx_description
1 polymer ?
#
loop_
_entity_poly.entity_id
_entity_poly.type
_entity_poly.pdbx_seq_one_letter_code
_entity_poly.pdbx_strand_id
1 'polypeptide(L)' 'ATVDASGIAWKELGVPITNTTMLGALVKLTGVVNFESLEEPVKERFGRIAAKNLAAAKSAYEQVKFIN' A
#
# COMPACT_ATOMS: atom_id res chain seq x y z
N ALA A 1 -6.08 13.40 -5.13
CA ALA A 1 -5.51 12.15 -5.70
C ALA A 1 -6.43 10.98 -5.42
N THR A 2 -6.49 9.98 -6.30
CA THR A 2 -7.36 8.81 -6.16
C THR A 2 -6.65 7.52 -6.55
N VAL A 3 -7.09 6.40 -5.97
CA VAL A 3 -6.62 5.04 -6.27
C VAL A 3 -7.74 4.05 -5.93
N ASP A 4 -7.89 2.96 -6.69
CA ASP A 4 -8.81 1.87 -6.35
C ASP A 4 -8.19 0.94 -5.30
N ALA A 5 -8.17 1.41 -4.06
CA ALA A 5 -7.59 0.64 -2.96
C ALA A 5 -8.35 -0.66 -2.67
N SER A 6 -9.67 -0.68 -2.89
CA SER A 6 -10.52 -1.85 -2.67
C SER A 6 -10.21 -2.94 -3.69
N GLY A 7 -10.10 -2.59 -4.98
CA GLY A 7 -9.71 -3.52 -6.04
C GLY A 7 -8.28 -4.06 -5.86
N ILE A 8 -7.34 -3.20 -5.47
CA ILE A 8 -5.97 -3.63 -5.15
C ILE A 8 -5.95 -4.57 -3.94
N ALA A 9 -6.68 -4.25 -2.86
CA ALA A 9 -6.74 -5.10 -1.68
C ALA A 9 -7.33 -6.48 -2.03
N TRP A 10 -8.39 -6.53 -2.84
CA TRP A 10 -8.92 -7.79 -3.35
C TRP A 10 -7.89 -8.60 -4.14
N LYS A 11 -7.18 -7.95 -5.07
CA LYS A 11 -6.20 -8.62 -5.93
C LYS A 11 -5.00 -9.17 -5.15
N GLU A 12 -4.43 -8.36 -4.26
CA GLU A 12 -3.14 -8.68 -3.60
C GLU A 12 -3.34 -9.40 -2.25
N LEU A 13 -4.40 -9.04 -1.50
CA LEU A 13 -4.67 -9.60 -0.17
C LEU A 13 -5.72 -10.72 -0.20
N GLY A 14 -6.66 -10.66 -1.14
CA GLY A 14 -7.84 -11.54 -1.19
C GLY A 14 -8.98 -11.10 -0.27
N VAL A 15 -8.88 -9.91 0.34
CA VAL A 15 -9.89 -9.31 1.22
C VAL A 15 -9.93 -7.79 1.02
N PRO A 16 -11.08 -7.12 1.18
CA PRO A 16 -11.21 -5.68 0.94
C PRO A 16 -10.71 -4.81 2.12
N ILE A 17 -9.51 -5.11 2.63
CA ILE A 17 -8.89 -4.32 3.73
C ILE A 17 -7.86 -3.38 3.12
N THR A 18 -8.16 -2.07 3.16
CA THR A 18 -7.44 -1.08 2.34
C THR A 18 -6.34 -0.33 3.07
N ASN A 19 -6.16 -0.50 4.38
CA ASN A 19 -5.26 0.33 5.19
C ASN A 19 -3.81 0.35 4.66
N THR A 20 -3.19 -0.83 4.48
CA THR A 20 -1.80 -0.91 4.00
C THR A 20 -1.67 -0.49 2.54
N THR A 21 -2.70 -0.77 1.73
CA THR A 21 -2.84 -0.25 0.36
C THR A 21 -2.78 1.28 0.36
N MET A 22 -3.59 1.93 1.21
CA MET A 22 -3.64 3.39 1.33
C MET A 22 -2.34 4.00 1.85
N LEU A 23 -1.58 3.29 2.71
CA LEU A 23 -0.24 3.73 3.12
C LEU A 23 0.71 3.88 1.93
N GLY A 24 0.69 2.95 0.98
CA GLY A 24 1.49 3.05 -0.24
C GLY A 24 1.16 4.30 -1.06
N ALA A 25 -0.13 4.59 -1.25
CA ALA A 25 -0.56 5.81 -1.91
C ALA A 25 -0.12 7.07 -1.13
N LEU A 26 -0.30 7.08 0.19
CA LEU A 26 0.09 8.21 1.04
C LEU A 26 1.59 8.51 0.95
N VAL A 27 2.44 7.48 0.98
CA VAL A 27 3.89 7.65 0.86
C VAL A 27 4.27 8.26 -0.49
N LYS A 28 3.63 7.85 -1.59
CA LYS A 28 3.86 8.46 -2.91
C LYS A 28 3.49 9.93 -2.94
N LEU A 29 2.35 10.27 -2.34
CA LEU A 29 1.79 11.63 -2.37
C LEU A 29 2.59 12.61 -1.50
N THR A 30 3.05 12.15 -0.34
CA THR A 30 3.68 13.03 0.65
C THR A 30 5.19 13.07 0.53
N GLY A 31 5.84 11.98 0.10
CA GLY A 31 7.29 11.86 0.09
C GLY A 31 7.94 12.00 1.48
N VAL A 32 7.15 11.90 2.57
CA VAL A 32 7.62 12.12 3.95
C VAL A 32 8.60 11.04 4.40
N VAL A 33 8.52 9.86 3.78
CA VAL A 33 9.43 8.73 3.95
C VAL A 33 9.64 8.04 2.60
N ASN A 34 10.71 7.25 2.48
CA ASN A 34 10.89 6.37 1.33
C ASN A 34 9.92 5.18 1.40
N PHE A 35 9.55 4.60 0.25
CA PHE A 35 8.66 3.43 0.25
C PHE A 35 9.31 2.23 0.95
N GLU A 36 10.62 2.07 0.78
CA GLU A 36 11.44 1.02 1.39
C GLU A 36 11.40 1.09 2.93
N SER A 37 11.13 2.27 3.51
CA SER A 37 10.96 2.43 4.96
C SER A 37 9.69 1.73 5.49
N LEU A 38 8.77 1.30 4.63
CA LEU A 38 7.61 0.49 5.04
C LEU A 38 7.97 -0.98 5.29
N GLU A 39 9.10 -1.47 4.79
CA GLU A 39 9.36 -2.90 4.72
C GLU A 39 9.48 -3.56 6.10
N GLU A 40 10.30 -2.99 6.99
CA GLU A 40 10.55 -3.52 8.33
C GLU A 40 9.31 -3.41 9.24
N PRO A 41 8.63 -2.25 9.39
CA PRO A 41 7.44 -2.15 10.24
C PRO A 41 6.28 -3.04 9.77
N VAL A 42 6.12 -3.21 8.45
CA VAL A 42 5.08 -4.09 7.90
C VAL A 42 5.45 -5.55 8.14
N LYS A 43 6.72 -5.95 8.02
CA LYS A 43 7.21 -7.29 8.37
C LYS A 43 6.97 -7.60 9.85
N GLU A 44 7.32 -6.68 10.74
CA GLU A 44 7.12 -6.83 12.19
C GLU A 44 5.63 -6.98 12.54
N ARG A 45 4.77 -6.10 12.01
CA ARG A 45 3.34 -6.08 12.33
C ARG A 45 2.57 -7.29 11.80
N PHE A 46 2.91 -7.74 10.59
CA PHE A 46 2.07 -8.68 9.83
C PHE A 46 2.70 -10.07 9.64
N GLY A 47 3.98 -10.25 9.98
CA GLY A 47 4.68 -11.53 9.90
C GLY A 47 4.49 -12.23 8.55
N ARG A 48 3.88 -13.42 8.57
CA ARG A 48 3.68 -14.26 7.37
C ARG A 48 2.89 -13.58 6.24
N ILE A 49 2.01 -12.63 6.56
CA ILE A 49 1.19 -11.93 5.56
C ILE A 49 1.78 -10.56 5.17
N ALA A 50 2.97 -10.21 5.64
CA ALA A 50 3.63 -8.95 5.33
C ALA A 50 3.91 -8.78 3.84
N ALA A 51 4.31 -9.84 3.14
CA ALA A 51 4.58 -9.80 1.70
C ALA A 51 3.35 -9.36 0.88
N LYS A 52 2.17 -9.87 1.21
CA LYS A 52 0.91 -9.47 0.57
C LYS A 52 0.56 -8.00 0.88
N ASN A 53 0.76 -7.59 2.12
CA ASN A 53 0.55 -6.20 2.55
C ASN A 53 1.49 -5.22 1.82
N LEU A 54 2.77 -5.57 1.67
CA LEU A 54 3.73 -4.78 0.92
C LEU A 54 3.41 -4.75 -0.58
N ALA A 55 2.94 -5.86 -1.16
CA ALA A 55 2.49 -5.89 -2.55
C ALA A 55 1.28 -4.97 -2.79
N ALA A 56 0.30 -4.99 -1.87
CA ALA A 56 -0.85 -4.09 -1.92
C ALA A 56 -0.44 -2.61 -1.79
N ALA A 57 0.44 -2.29 -0.84
CA ALA A 57 1.00 -0.95 -0.70
C ALA A 57 1.76 -0.52 -1.96
N LYS A 58 2.60 -1.39 -2.53
CA LYS A 58 3.38 -1.08 -3.74
C LYS A 58 2.48 -0.80 -4.93
N SER A 59 1.47 -1.65 -5.14
CA SER A 59 0.46 -1.44 -6.19
C SER A 59 -0.21 -0.07 -6.06
N ALA A 60 -0.58 0.35 -4.86
CA ALA A 60 -1.21 1.65 -4.66
C ALA A 60 -0.23 2.82 -4.80
N TYR A 61 1.04 2.65 -4.38
CA TYR A 61 2.11 3.63 -4.59
C TYR A 61 2.32 3.91 -6.09
N GLU A 62 2.20 2.88 -6.94
CA GLU A 62 2.36 2.97 -8.39
C GLU A 62 1.11 3.47 -9.12
N GLN A 63 -0.08 3.09 -8.64
CA GLN A 63 -1.35 3.34 -9.32
C GLN A 63 -2.05 4.63 -8.89
N VAL A 64 -1.63 5.28 -7.79
CA VAL A 64 -2.26 6.51 -7.33
C VAL A 64 -2.14 7.62 -8.38
N LYS A 65 -3.27 8.22 -8.72
CA LYS A 65 -3.38 9.28 -9.72
C LYS A 65 -3.59 10.62 -9.03
N PHE A 66 -2.81 11.63 -9.42
CA PHE A 66 -3.09 13.00 -9.04
C PHE A 66 -4.30 13.48 -9.86
N ILE A 67 -5.26 14.07 -9.17
CA ILE A 67 -6.37 14.77 -9.83
C ILE A 67 -6.02 16.24 -9.68
N ASN A 68 -5.84 16.92 -10.82
CA ASN A 68 -5.75 18.37 -10.89
C ASN A 68 -7.15 18.98 -10.84
#